data_AF-A0A382S520-F1
#
_entry.id   AF-A0A382S520-F1
#
_cell.length_a   1.000
_cell.length_b   1.000
_cell.length_c   1.000
_cell.angle_alpha   90.00
_cell.angle_beta   90.00
_cell.angle_gamma   90.00
#
_symmetry.space_group_name_H-M   'P 1'
#
loop_
_entity.id
_entity.type
_entity.pdbx_description
1 polymer ?
#
loop_
_entity_poly.entity_id
_entity_poly.type
_entity_poly.pdbx_seq_one_letter_code
_entity_poly.pdbx_strand_id
1 'polypeptide(L)'
;MTSRTSLPLTLFLLLALGLPVPGMSQERPPKGFEIRNEPIAKSRAQILSGLYPGLGQLVTGHRDKGTAMVVAHTGLLVVWLTSHADYNTHEEQLALYEDRYLDLQEGGSFQEAEETWQLMRERKDDLDRSHLLRMTFGLLAAGLYSYNLVDVLWLGGVEPASSVLSLEPRRLGD
;
A
#
# COMPACT_ATOMS: atom_id res chain seq x y z
N MET A 1 29.13 13.52 8.79
CA MET A 1 28.51 12.62 7.80
C MET A 1 28.08 11.35 8.50
N THR A 2 26.84 11.29 8.94
CA THR A 2 26.26 10.11 9.61
C THR A 2 25.03 9.69 8.84
N SER A 3 25.09 8.46 8.32
CA SER A 3 24.04 7.79 7.56
C SER A 3 22.74 7.76 8.37
N ARG A 4 21.74 8.54 7.94
CA ARG A 4 20.37 8.47 8.46
C ARG A 4 19.66 7.29 7.78
N THR A 5 19.72 6.15 8.45
CA THR A 5 18.63 5.16 8.60
C THR A 5 17.57 5.15 7.48
N SER A 6 17.80 4.34 6.44
CA SER A 6 16.82 3.96 5.42
C SER A 6 15.89 2.80 5.83
N LEU A 7 15.96 2.37 7.10
CA LEU A 7 15.21 1.25 7.68
C LEU A 7 13.70 1.24 7.38
N PRO A 8 12.93 2.35 7.42
CA PRO A 8 11.50 2.27 7.16
C PRO A 8 11.18 1.98 5.68
N LEU A 9 12.01 2.47 4.76
CA LEU A 9 11.81 2.24 3.32
C LEU A 9 12.10 0.79 2.95
N THR A 10 13.17 0.22 3.50
CA THR A 10 13.53 -1.19 3.25
C THR A 10 12.48 -2.14 3.83
N LEU A 11 11.96 -1.84 5.02
CA LEU A 11 10.89 -2.63 5.64
C LEU A 11 9.59 -2.55 4.82
N PHE A 12 9.24 -1.34 4.34
CA PHE A 12 8.08 -1.13 3.48
C PHE A 12 8.24 -1.84 2.12
N LEU A 13 9.45 -1.83 1.53
CA LEU A 13 9.74 -2.54 0.29
C LEU A 13 9.68 -4.06 0.47
N LEU A 14 10.19 -4.60 1.58
CA LEU A 14 10.15 -6.02 1.89
C LEU A 14 8.70 -6.51 2.09
N LEU A 15 7.87 -5.70 2.76
CA LEU A 15 6.44 -5.95 2.90
C LEU A 15 5.69 -5.87 1.56
N ALA A 16 6.02 -4.89 0.70
CA ALA A 16 5.41 -4.74 -0.61
C ALA A 16 5.79 -5.86 -1.60
N LEU A 17 6.97 -6.47 -1.44
CA LEU A 17 7.47 -7.57 -2.27
C LEU A 17 7.10 -8.97 -1.73
N GLY A 18 6.43 -9.05 -0.57
CA GLY A 18 6.09 -10.33 0.06
C GLY A 18 7.32 -11.16 0.46
N LEU A 19 8.49 -10.52 0.63
CA LEU A 19 9.72 -11.19 1.04
C LEU A 19 9.73 -11.40 2.56
N PRO A 20 10.20 -12.55 3.06
CA PRO A 20 10.26 -12.81 4.49
C PRO A 20 11.18 -11.80 5.17
N VAL A 21 10.65 -11.06 6.14
CA VAL A 21 11.43 -10.15 6.98
C VAL A 21 12.27 -10.99 7.96
N PRO A 22 13.61 -10.89 7.92
CA PRO A 22 14.46 -11.65 8.83
C PRO A 22 14.28 -11.13 10.26
N GLY A 23 13.77 -11.98 11.16
CA GLY A 23 13.59 -11.65 12.59
C GLY A 23 12.20 -11.92 13.16
N MET A 24 11.18 -12.16 12.31
CA MET A 24 9.92 -12.76 12.78
C MET A 24 10.10 -14.27 12.89
N SER A 25 10.70 -14.71 14.00
CA SER A 25 10.61 -16.10 14.43
C SER A 25 9.14 -16.47 14.57
N GLN A 26 8.70 -17.44 13.77
CA GLN A 26 7.37 -18.03 13.84
C GLN A 26 7.19 -18.68 15.21
N GLU A 27 6.62 -17.95 16.17
CA GLU A 27 6.10 -18.57 17.38
C GLU A 27 5.01 -19.56 16.95
N ARG A 28 5.26 -20.85 17.20
CA ARG A 28 4.26 -21.90 16.96
C ARG A 28 3.00 -21.50 17.73
N PRO A 29 1.83 -21.44 17.09
CA PRO A 29 0.62 -21.11 17.80
C PRO A 29 0.38 -22.15 18.92
N PRO A 30 -0.03 -21.72 20.13
CA PRO A 30 -0.35 -22.64 21.20
C PRO A 30 -1.45 -23.60 20.75
N LYS A 31 -1.31 -24.87 21.12
CA LYS A 31 -2.33 -25.90 20.90
C LYS A 31 -3.62 -25.49 21.60
N GLY A 32 -4.69 -25.33 20.82
CA GLY A 32 -6.06 -25.31 21.34
C GLY A 32 -6.87 -24.10 20.89
N PHE A 33 -7.33 -24.13 19.63
CA PHE A 33 -8.65 -23.65 19.20
C PHE A 33 -8.82 -24.13 17.75
N GLU A 34 -9.49 -25.27 17.56
CA GLU A 34 -9.93 -25.68 16.23
C GLU A 34 -11.13 -24.82 15.85
N ILE A 35 -10.84 -23.70 15.16
CA ILE A 35 -11.87 -22.96 14.42
C ILE A 35 -12.31 -23.88 13.30
N ARG A 36 -13.55 -24.37 13.38
CA ARG A 36 -14.20 -25.18 12.36
C ARG A 36 -14.31 -24.34 11.08
N ASN A 37 -13.31 -24.42 10.21
CA ASN A 37 -13.30 -23.75 8.93
C ASN A 37 -14.25 -24.50 8.01
N GLU A 38 -15.51 -24.07 7.95
CA GLU A 38 -16.36 -24.48 6.83
C GLU A 38 -15.69 -23.99 5.54
N PRO A 39 -15.49 -24.86 4.55
CA PRO A 39 -14.82 -24.48 3.31
C PRO A 39 -15.64 -23.37 2.65
N ILE A 40 -15.11 -22.13 2.66
CA ILE A 40 -15.75 -21.01 1.98
C ILE A 40 -15.68 -21.28 0.48
N ALA A 41 -16.82 -21.11 -0.20
CA ALA A 41 -16.89 -21.26 -1.65
C ALA A 41 -15.85 -20.34 -2.33
N LYS A 42 -15.04 -20.93 -3.24
CA LYS A 42 -14.01 -20.22 -4.02
C LYS A 42 -14.54 -18.93 -4.65
N SER A 43 -15.78 -18.95 -5.14
CA SER A 43 -16.46 -17.77 -5.70
C SER A 43 -16.61 -16.61 -4.71
N ARG A 44 -16.92 -16.88 -3.44
CA ARG A 44 -17.03 -15.85 -2.40
C ARG A 44 -15.66 -15.25 -2.08
N ALA A 45 -14.61 -16.07 -2.02
CA ALA A 45 -13.26 -15.58 -1.84
C ALA A 45 -12.78 -14.73 -3.03
N GLN A 46 -13.15 -15.12 -4.26
CA GLN A 46 -12.88 -14.32 -5.46
C GLN A 46 -13.57 -12.95 -5.43
N ILE A 47 -14.85 -12.90 -5.04
CA ILE A 47 -15.58 -11.63 -4.88
C ILE A 47 -14.90 -10.75 -3.84
N LEU A 48 -14.51 -11.31 -2.69
CA LEU A 48 -13.84 -10.56 -1.63
C LEU A 48 -12.50 -9.99 -2.08
N SER A 49 -11.66 -10.79 -2.76
CA SER A 49 -10.42 -10.29 -3.36
C SER A 49 -10.67 -9.26 -4.46
N GLY A 50 -11.81 -9.32 -5.14
CA GLY A 50 -12.25 -8.31 -6.11
C GLY A 50 -12.77 -7.03 -5.47
N LEU A 51 -13.10 -7.03 -4.17
CA LEU A 51 -13.44 -5.81 -3.44
C LEU A 51 -12.20 -5.13 -2.86
N TYR A 52 -11.28 -5.94 -2.33
CA TYR A 52 -10.05 -5.43 -1.75
C TYR A 52 -8.94 -6.49 -1.77
N PRO A 53 -7.70 -6.12 -2.15
CA PRO A 53 -6.57 -7.04 -2.17
C PRO A 53 -6.34 -7.74 -0.83
N GLY A 54 -6.19 -9.07 -0.87
CA GLY A 54 -5.90 -9.90 0.30
C GLY A 54 -7.12 -10.45 1.05
N LEU A 55 -8.34 -9.92 0.86
CA LEU A 55 -9.51 -10.40 1.60
C LEU A 55 -9.87 -11.86 1.31
N GLY A 56 -9.84 -12.28 0.04
CA GLY A 56 -10.11 -13.67 -0.33
C GLY A 56 -9.08 -14.64 0.25
N GLN A 57 -7.81 -14.22 0.31
CA GLN A 57 -6.71 -14.99 0.91
C GLN A 57 -6.89 -15.12 2.44
N LEU A 58 -7.34 -14.07 3.12
CA LEU A 58 -7.62 -14.13 4.57
C LEU A 58 -8.71 -15.15 4.91
N VAL A 59 -9.80 -15.18 4.14
CA VAL A 59 -10.94 -16.07 4.41
C VAL A 59 -10.70 -17.52 3.98
N THR A 60 -9.71 -17.78 3.13
CA THR A 60 -9.35 -19.13 2.66
C THR A 60 -8.18 -19.75 3.44
N GLY A 61 -7.71 -19.08 4.49
CA GLY A 61 -6.66 -19.58 5.39
C GLY A 61 -5.24 -19.12 5.04
N HIS A 62 -5.06 -18.40 3.93
CA HIS A 62 -3.80 -17.78 3.54
C HIS A 62 -3.54 -16.47 4.31
N ARG A 63 -3.46 -16.56 5.65
CA ARG A 63 -3.41 -15.40 6.56
C ARG A 63 -2.23 -14.47 6.31
N ASP A 64 -1.03 -15.03 6.12
CA ASP A 64 0.19 -14.22 5.94
C ASP A 64 0.11 -13.41 4.64
N LYS A 65 -0.22 -14.10 3.53
CA LYS A 65 -0.38 -13.48 2.21
C LYS A 65 -1.50 -12.45 2.19
N GLY A 66 -2.67 -12.80 2.76
CA GLY A 66 -3.81 -11.90 2.83
C GLY A 66 -3.52 -10.65 3.66
N THR A 67 -2.85 -10.81 4.81
CA THR A 67 -2.45 -9.68 5.67
C THR A 67 -1.44 -8.79 4.97
N ALA A 68 -0.41 -9.36 4.34
CA ALA A 68 0.59 -8.60 3.60
C ALA A 68 -0.04 -7.78 2.47
N MET A 69 -0.95 -8.38 1.68
CA MET A 69 -1.66 -7.67 0.61
C MET A 69 -2.53 -6.53 1.14
N VAL A 70 -3.29 -6.76 2.22
CA VAL A 70 -4.14 -5.72 2.83
C VAL A 70 -3.27 -4.56 3.32
N VAL A 71 -2.24 -4.85 4.12
CA VAL A 71 -1.36 -3.82 4.71
C VAL A 71 -0.64 -3.04 3.63
N ALA A 72 -0.06 -3.73 2.64
CA ALA A 72 0.65 -3.07 1.54
C ALA A 72 -0.31 -2.19 0.72
N HIS A 73 -1.49 -2.70 0.34
CA HIS A 73 -2.44 -1.92 -0.45
C HIS A 73 -2.97 -0.70 0.31
N THR A 74 -3.30 -0.86 1.60
CA THR A 74 -3.70 0.25 2.46
C THR A 74 -2.60 1.31 2.54
N GLY A 75 -1.35 0.89 2.76
CA GLY A 75 -0.21 1.81 2.82
C GLY A 75 -0.01 2.59 1.52
N LEU A 76 -0.12 1.92 0.38
CA LEU A 76 -0.02 2.56 -0.93
C LEU A 76 -1.17 3.55 -1.16
N LEU A 77 -2.40 3.19 -0.81
CA LEU A 77 -3.57 4.07 -0.93
C LEU A 77 -3.46 5.31 -0.04
N VAL A 78 -2.98 5.18 1.20
CA VAL A 78 -2.79 6.32 2.11
C VAL A 78 -1.81 7.33 1.50
N VAL A 79 -0.63 6.87 1.04
CA VAL A 79 0.35 7.78 0.44
C VAL A 79 -0.20 8.39 -0.86
N TRP A 80 -0.90 7.61 -1.68
CA TRP A 80 -1.52 8.11 -2.90
C TRP A 80 -2.57 9.20 -2.62
N LEU A 81 -3.47 8.98 -1.66
CA LEU A 81 -4.52 9.95 -1.30
C LEU A 81 -3.93 11.22 -0.69
N THR A 82 -2.96 11.11 0.22
CA THR A 82 -2.29 12.27 0.81
C THR A 82 -1.55 13.07 -0.27
N SER A 83 -0.75 12.42 -1.12
CA SER A 83 -0.04 13.11 -2.21
C SER A 83 -0.97 13.72 -3.27
N HIS A 84 -2.16 13.13 -3.48
CA HIS A 84 -3.19 13.73 -4.33
C HIS A 84 -3.74 15.03 -3.73
N ALA A 85 -4.03 15.05 -2.43
CA ALA A 85 -4.49 16.25 -1.72
C ALA A 85 -3.41 17.33 -1.67
N ASP A 86 -2.16 16.95 -1.38
CA ASP A 86 -1.01 17.86 -1.37
C ASP A 86 -0.78 18.47 -2.76
N TYR A 87 -0.86 17.67 -3.82
CA TYR A 87 -0.71 18.16 -5.20
C TYR A 87 -1.72 19.27 -5.52
N ASN A 88 -3.00 19.06 -5.26
CA ASN A 88 -4.03 20.06 -5.55
C ASN A 88 -3.78 21.34 -4.75
N THR A 89 -3.37 21.21 -3.48
CA THR A 89 -3.05 22.34 -2.61
C THR A 89 -1.83 23.13 -3.12
N HIS A 90 -0.79 22.45 -3.57
CA HIS A 90 0.41 23.08 -4.12
C HIS A 90 0.16 23.73 -5.47
N GLU A 91 -0.71 23.14 -6.30
CA GLU A 91 -1.09 23.68 -7.60
C GLU A 91 -1.83 25.01 -7.44
N GLU A 92 -2.81 25.06 -6.53
CA GLU A 92 -3.53 26.29 -6.19
C GLU A 92 -2.60 27.37 -5.63
N GLN A 93 -1.68 27.01 -4.73
CA GLN A 93 -0.71 27.95 -4.19
C GLN A 93 0.24 28.49 -5.26
N LEU A 94 0.73 27.63 -6.16
CA LEU A 94 1.64 28.04 -7.21
C LEU A 94 1.00 29.06 -8.15
N ALA A 95 -0.28 28.85 -8.51
CA ALA A 95 -1.03 29.79 -9.34
C ALA A 95 -1.12 31.18 -8.69
N LEU A 96 -1.36 31.26 -7.37
CA LEU A 96 -1.39 32.54 -6.65
C LEU A 96 -0.04 33.27 -6.67
N TYR A 97 1.08 32.54 -6.59
CA TYR A 97 2.41 33.14 -6.68
C TYR A 97 2.78 33.56 -8.10
N GLU A 98 2.32 32.83 -9.11
CA GLU A 98 2.48 33.19 -10.52
C GLU A 98 1.74 34.49 -10.84
N ASP A 99 0.48 34.61 -10.43
CA ASP A 99 -0.31 35.84 -10.58
C ASP A 99 0.37 37.04 -9.90
N ARG A 100 0.86 36.84 -8.66
CA ARG A 100 1.57 37.89 -7.92
C ARG A 100 2.88 38.31 -8.60
N TYR A 101 3.62 37.35 -9.15
CA TYR A 101 4.87 37.63 -9.85
C TYR A 101 4.63 38.48 -11.10
N LEU A 102 3.57 38.16 -11.87
CA LEU A 102 3.18 38.92 -13.06
C LEU A 102 2.79 40.36 -12.71
N ASP A 103 1.98 40.56 -11.66
CA ASP A 103 1.61 41.91 -11.17
C ASP A 103 2.84 42.74 -10.77
N LEU A 104 3.81 42.11 -10.09
CA LEU A 104 5.07 42.76 -9.70
C LEU A 104 5.96 43.10 -10.89
N GLN A 105 5.90 42.34 -12.00
CA GLN A 105 6.62 42.70 -13.23
C GLN A 105 6.01 43.90 -13.96
N GLU A 106 4.69 44.09 -13.88
CA GLU A 106 3.96 45.13 -14.61
C GLU A 106 4.02 46.51 -13.94
N GLY A 107 4.38 46.59 -12.66
CA GLY A 107 4.50 47.88 -11.97
C GLY A 107 5.14 47.85 -10.58
N GLY A 108 5.70 46.71 -10.16
CA GLY A 108 6.20 46.49 -8.81
C GLY A 108 7.71 46.68 -8.63
N SER A 109 8.19 46.32 -7.43
CA SER A 109 9.60 46.35 -7.08
C SER A 109 10.33 45.12 -7.65
N PHE A 110 11.49 45.35 -8.29
CA PHE A 110 12.37 44.27 -8.77
C PHE A 110 12.81 43.32 -7.64
N GLN A 111 13.05 43.85 -6.43
CA GLN A 111 13.45 43.03 -5.29
C GLN A 111 12.31 42.11 -4.83
N GLU A 112 11.08 42.61 -4.79
CA GLU A 112 9.90 41.82 -4.42
C GLU A 112 9.59 40.76 -5.48
N ALA A 113 9.83 41.06 -6.76
CA ALA A 113 9.69 40.10 -7.86
C ALA A 113 10.70 38.95 -7.73
N GLU A 114 11.97 39.24 -7.38
CA GLU A 114 12.99 38.19 -7.17
C GLU A 114 12.67 37.31 -5.95
N GLU A 115 12.21 37.89 -4.84
CA GLU A 115 11.75 37.13 -3.67
C GLU A 115 10.56 36.21 -4.02
N THR A 116 9.59 36.73 -4.78
CA THR A 116 8.43 35.95 -5.25
C THR A 116 8.86 34.83 -6.20
N TRP A 117 9.82 35.09 -7.09
CA TRP A 117 10.38 34.08 -7.99
C TRP A 117 11.07 32.93 -7.23
N GLN A 118 11.81 33.24 -6.16
CA GLN A 118 12.45 32.22 -5.32
C GLN A 118 11.40 31.35 -4.62
N LEU A 119 10.38 31.96 -4.02
CA LEU A 119 9.27 31.22 -3.42
C LEU A 119 8.55 30.34 -4.44
N MET A 120 8.30 30.84 -5.65
CA MET A 120 7.65 30.08 -6.72
C MET A 120 8.45 28.84 -7.12
N ARG A 121 9.79 28.92 -7.17
CA ARG A 121 10.64 27.74 -7.41
C ARG A 121 10.53 26.70 -6.30
N GLU A 122 10.56 27.11 -5.04
CA GLU A 122 10.38 26.17 -3.92
C GLU A 122 9.00 25.49 -3.96
N ARG A 123 7.94 26.24 -4.26
CA ARG A 123 6.58 25.68 -4.39
C ARG A 123 6.45 24.76 -5.59
N LYS A 124 7.12 25.05 -6.68
CA LYS A 124 7.17 24.17 -7.84
C LYS A 124 7.84 22.84 -7.50
N ASP A 125 8.93 22.85 -6.74
CA ASP A 125 9.60 21.61 -6.30
C ASP A 125 8.68 20.74 -5.42
N ASP A 126 7.90 21.35 -4.53
CA ASP A 126 6.89 20.66 -3.71
C ASP A 126 5.75 20.08 -4.56
N LEU A 127 5.28 20.84 -5.57
CA LEU A 127 4.29 20.37 -6.53
C LEU A 127 4.80 19.19 -7.36
N ASP A 128 6.02 19.28 -7.88
CA ASP A 128 6.64 18.23 -8.68
C ASP A 128 6.88 16.96 -7.84
N ARG A 129 7.24 17.11 -6.55
CA ARG A 129 7.36 16.00 -5.60
C ARG A 129 6.02 15.32 -5.33
N SER A 130 4.98 16.08 -4.99
CA SER A 130 3.65 15.52 -4.73
C SER A 130 3.09 14.84 -5.97
N HIS A 131 3.32 15.40 -7.16
CA HIS A 131 2.98 14.79 -8.44
C HIS A 131 3.66 13.43 -8.64
N LEU A 132 4.98 13.36 -8.41
CA LEU A 132 5.75 12.13 -8.52
C LEU A 132 5.23 11.06 -7.56
N LEU A 133 4.97 11.42 -6.30
CA LEU A 133 4.44 10.50 -5.30
C LEU A 133 3.04 10.00 -5.69
N ARG A 134 2.16 10.91 -6.11
CA ARG A 134 0.81 10.57 -6.58
C ARG A 134 0.85 9.57 -7.73
N MET A 135 1.68 9.83 -8.74
CA MET A 135 1.80 8.91 -9.88
C MET A 135 2.40 7.56 -9.46
N THR A 136 3.49 7.59 -8.69
CA THR A 136 4.20 6.36 -8.29
C THR A 136 3.33 5.46 -7.42
N PHE A 137 2.74 6.00 -6.36
CA PHE A 137 1.93 5.22 -5.43
C PHE A 137 0.58 4.82 -6.01
N GLY A 138 0.00 5.65 -6.89
CA GLY A 138 -1.19 5.27 -7.65
C GLY A 138 -0.92 4.07 -8.57
N LEU A 139 0.20 4.09 -9.31
CA LEU A 139 0.62 2.97 -10.16
C LEU A 139 0.92 1.70 -9.35
N LEU A 140 1.61 1.83 -8.21
CA LEU A 140 1.88 0.69 -7.32
C LEU A 140 0.59 0.10 -6.74
N ALA A 141 -0.36 0.94 -6.31
CA ALA A 141 -1.63 0.48 -5.77
C ALA A 141 -2.44 -0.28 -6.84
N ALA A 142 -2.53 0.27 -8.06
CA ALA A 142 -3.18 -0.38 -9.19
C ALA A 142 -2.49 -1.68 -9.60
N GLY A 143 -1.15 -1.70 -9.59
CA GLY A 143 -0.34 -2.88 -9.87
C GLY A 143 -0.58 -4.00 -8.85
N LEU A 144 -0.57 -3.68 -7.55
CA LEU A 144 -0.83 -4.65 -6.49
C LEU A 144 -2.26 -5.20 -6.55
N TYR A 145 -3.24 -4.32 -6.84
CA TYR A 145 -4.63 -4.74 -7.03
C TYR A 145 -4.77 -5.71 -8.21
N SER A 146 -4.16 -5.37 -9.34
CA SER A 146 -4.15 -6.22 -10.54
C SER A 146 -3.45 -7.55 -10.28
N TYR A 147 -2.32 -7.55 -9.57
CA TYR A 147 -1.63 -8.77 -9.14
C TYR A 147 -2.53 -9.65 -8.28
N ASN A 148 -3.24 -9.09 -7.28
CA ASN A 148 -4.18 -9.84 -6.47
C ASN A 148 -5.31 -10.46 -7.31
N LEU A 149 -5.86 -9.74 -8.29
CA LEU A 149 -6.86 -10.33 -9.19
C LEU A 149 -6.30 -11.50 -10.01
N VAL A 150 -5.09 -11.34 -10.56
CA VAL A 150 -4.42 -12.39 -11.32
C VAL A 150 -4.20 -13.62 -10.46
N ASP A 151 -3.71 -13.41 -9.25
CA ASP A 151 -3.45 -14.45 -8.26
C ASP A 151 -4.70 -15.27 -7.94
N VAL A 152 -5.81 -14.58 -7.72
CA VAL A 152 -7.08 -15.17 -7.29
C VAL A 152 -7.84 -15.85 -8.43
N LEU A 153 -7.76 -15.31 -9.65
CA LEU A 153 -8.50 -15.83 -10.81
C LEU A 153 -7.73 -16.93 -11.55
N TRP A 154 -6.41 -16.82 -11.66
CA TRP A 154 -5.59 -17.71 -12.49
C TRP A 154 -4.55 -18.52 -11.73
N LEU A 155 -4.03 -18.04 -10.60
CA LEU A 155 -2.92 -18.71 -9.90
C LEU A 155 -3.36 -19.51 -8.66
N GLY A 156 -4.67 -19.66 -8.43
CA GLY A 156 -5.17 -20.44 -7.30
C GLY A 156 -4.92 -19.80 -5.93
N GLY A 157 -4.71 -18.49 -5.86
CA GLY A 157 -4.36 -17.78 -4.62
C GLY A 157 -5.39 -17.85 -3.48
N VAL A 158 -6.60 -18.32 -3.77
CA VAL A 158 -7.72 -18.52 -2.82
C VAL A 158 -8.13 -19.98 -2.68
N GLU A 159 -7.28 -20.91 -3.12
CA GLU A 159 -7.50 -22.32 -2.81
C GLU A 159 -7.41 -22.51 -1.28
N PRO A 160 -8.16 -23.44 -0.67
CA PRO A 160 -8.05 -23.67 0.76
C PRO A 160 -6.63 -24.12 1.09
N ALA A 161 -5.96 -23.47 2.04
CA ALA A 161 -4.73 -24.00 2.59
C ALA A 161 -5.04 -25.41 3.15
N SER A 162 -4.48 -26.45 2.53
CA SER A 162 -4.82 -27.84 2.85
C SER A 162 -4.70 -28.06 4.36
N SER A 163 -5.82 -28.43 4.97
CA SER A 163 -5.86 -28.82 6.37
C SER A 163 -4.93 -30.02 6.55
N VAL A 164 -3.82 -29.80 7.26
CA VAL A 164 -2.91 -30.86 7.70
C VAL A 164 -3.76 -32.00 8.28
N LEU A 165 -3.51 -33.22 7.78
CA LEU A 165 -4.18 -34.48 8.12
C LEU A 165 -4.89 -34.47 9.49
N SER A 166 -6.21 -34.67 9.47
CA SER A 166 -6.95 -35.19 10.62
C SER A 166 -6.41 -36.60 10.91
N LEU A 167 -5.49 -36.70 11.87
CA LEU A 167 -5.26 -37.93 12.61
C LEU A 167 -6.41 -38.03 13.61
N GLU A 168 -7.57 -38.54 13.19
CA GLU A 168 -8.55 -39.01 14.16
C GLU A 168 -7.88 -40.07 15.04
N PRO A 169 -7.84 -39.91 16.37
CA PRO A 169 -7.53 -41.03 17.24
C PRO A 169 -8.71 -41.99 17.18
N ARG A 170 -8.54 -43.08 16.42
CA ARG A 170 -9.41 -44.26 16.45
C ARG A 170 -9.61 -44.67 17.91
N ARG A 171 -10.86 -44.65 18.40
CA ARG A 171 -11.18 -45.13 19.75
C ARG A 171 -10.70 -46.58 19.89
N LEU A 172 -9.75 -46.81 20.79
CA LEU A 172 -9.48 -48.14 21.34
C LEU A 172 -10.51 -48.36 22.45
N GLY A 173 -11.50 -49.20 22.16
CA GLY A 173 -12.51 -49.59 23.14
C GLY A 173 -13.75 -50.15 22.46
N ASP A 174 -13.65 -51.40 22.02
CA ASP A 174 -14.58 -52.49 22.33
C ASP A 174 -13.74 -53.73 22.68
#